data_AF-A0A524EF11-F1
#
_entry.id   AF-A0A524EF11-F1
#
_cell.length_a   1.000
_cell.length_b   1.000
_cell.length_c   1.000
_cell.angle_alpha   90.00
_cell.angle_beta   90.00
_cell.angle_gamma   90.00
#
_symmetry.space_group_name_H-M   'P 1'
#
loop_
_entity.id
_entity.type
_entity.pdbx_description
1 polymer ?
#
loop_
_entity_poly.entity_id
_entity_poly.type
_entity_poly.pdbx_seq_one_letter_code
_entity_poly.pdbx_strand_id
1 'polypeptide(L)'
;MGLVMHPEENRQDLEEEVFQTLSHQIRRDILRVIGESKGATFTEIKNKTGIEESASLSYHLRELGTLLIHEEDQYKLSDLGKDAYSLLNKVTTYSSSSAALGIIKQRVRSTIIANALLWASALAYLIVVESPLEFLTLSVFTSLFVVSNIILYSIMQYTKYQ
;
A
#
# COMPACT_ATOMS: atom_id res chain seq x y z
N MET A 1 7.82 -52.43 2.92
CA MET A 1 8.46 -51.26 2.29
C MET A 1 7.60 -50.05 2.64
N GLY A 2 7.82 -49.43 3.81
CA GLY A 2 7.07 -48.23 4.20
C GLY A 2 7.63 -47.05 3.43
N LEU A 3 6.78 -46.36 2.67
CA LEU A 3 7.16 -45.12 1.99
C LEU A 3 7.48 -44.08 3.07
N VAL A 4 8.76 -43.77 3.23
CA VAL A 4 9.22 -42.65 4.02
C VAL A 4 8.90 -41.38 3.22
N MET A 5 7.74 -40.80 3.48
CA MET A 5 7.35 -39.48 2.97
C MET A 5 8.29 -38.43 3.56
N HIS A 6 9.00 -37.70 2.70
CA HIS A 6 9.99 -36.70 3.11
C HIS A 6 9.28 -35.40 3.53
N PRO A 7 9.56 -34.84 4.73
CA PRO A 7 8.81 -33.71 5.29
C PRO A 7 8.94 -32.38 4.51
N GLU A 8 9.91 -32.27 3.60
CA GLU A 8 10.10 -31.08 2.75
C GLU A 8 9.10 -30.99 1.59
N GLU A 9 8.65 -32.14 1.05
CA GLU A 9 7.68 -32.23 -0.06
C GLU A 9 6.32 -31.66 0.36
N ASN A 10 5.84 -32.07 1.54
CA ASN A 10 4.59 -31.60 2.13
C ASN A 10 4.57 -30.08 2.43
N ARG A 11 5.73 -29.44 2.64
CA ARG A 11 5.79 -27.98 2.90
C ARG A 11 5.66 -27.17 1.61
N GLN A 12 6.29 -27.64 0.53
CA GLN A 12 6.21 -26.99 -0.77
C GLN A 12 4.80 -27.09 -1.34
N ASP A 13 4.15 -28.24 -1.17
CA ASP A 13 2.77 -28.45 -1.63
C ASP A 13 1.77 -27.51 -0.94
N LEU A 14 1.91 -27.30 0.38
CA LEU A 14 1.05 -26.39 1.14
C LEU A 14 1.25 -24.93 0.73
N GLU A 15 2.50 -24.51 0.49
CA GLU A 15 2.81 -23.15 0.05
C GLU A 15 2.17 -22.87 -1.32
N GLU A 16 2.35 -23.77 -2.27
CA GLU A 16 1.78 -23.66 -3.61
C GLU A 16 0.24 -23.68 -3.57
N GLU A 17 -0.37 -24.56 -2.78
CA GLU A 17 -1.82 -24.61 -2.57
C GLU A 17 -2.37 -23.26 -2.07
N VAL A 18 -1.71 -22.67 -1.06
CA VAL A 18 -2.12 -21.38 -0.49
C VAL A 18 -2.02 -20.28 -1.54
N PHE A 19 -0.91 -20.19 -2.28
CA PHE A 19 -0.74 -19.16 -3.31
C PHE A 19 -1.71 -19.34 -4.48
N GLN A 20 -1.92 -20.57 -4.94
CA GLN A 20 -2.89 -20.88 -5.99
C GLN A 20 -4.31 -20.53 -5.55
N THR A 21 -4.67 -20.85 -4.30
CA THR A 21 -5.94 -20.44 -3.70
C THR A 21 -6.05 -18.92 -3.65
N LEU A 22 -5.05 -18.19 -3.15
CA LEU A 22 -5.13 -16.74 -3.02
C LEU A 22 -4.94 -15.96 -4.33
N SER A 23 -4.59 -16.62 -5.44
CA SER A 23 -4.43 -15.98 -6.76
C SER A 23 -5.72 -15.33 -7.28
N HIS A 24 -6.89 -15.82 -6.86
CA HIS A 24 -8.19 -15.33 -7.32
C HIS A 24 -8.72 -14.20 -6.43
N GLN A 25 -9.06 -13.05 -7.04
CA GLN A 25 -9.51 -11.85 -6.32
C GLN A 25 -10.72 -12.12 -5.42
N ILE A 26 -11.74 -12.82 -5.93
CA ILE A 26 -12.95 -13.15 -5.16
C ILE A 26 -12.63 -13.89 -3.85
N ARG A 27 -11.67 -14.83 -3.88
CA ARG A 27 -11.29 -15.60 -2.69
C ARG A 27 -10.57 -14.74 -1.65
N ARG A 28 -9.75 -13.78 -2.09
CA ARG A 28 -9.16 -12.76 -1.20
C ARG A 28 -10.23 -11.88 -0.56
N ASP A 29 -11.27 -11.53 -1.30
CA ASP A 29 -12.36 -10.68 -0.78
C ASP A 29 -13.22 -11.44 0.24
N ILE A 30 -13.53 -12.72 -0.02
CA ILE A 30 -14.17 -13.60 0.98
C ILE A 30 -13.32 -13.70 2.25
N LEU A 31 -12.01 -13.95 2.11
CA LEU A 31 -11.09 -14.07 3.24
C LEU A 31 -11.04 -12.77 4.08
N ARG A 32 -11.07 -11.60 3.41
CA ARG A 32 -11.15 -10.30 4.10
C ARG A 32 -12.45 -10.13 4.86
N VAL A 33 -13.58 -10.44 4.24
CA VAL A 33 -14.90 -10.35 4.89
C VAL A 33 -14.93 -11.18 6.17
N ILE A 34 -14.46 -12.42 6.12
CA ILE A 34 -14.43 -13.33 7.26
C ILE A 34 -13.44 -12.82 8.34
N GLY A 35 -12.25 -12.38 7.92
CA GLY A 35 -11.22 -11.86 8.83
C GLY A 35 -11.64 -10.60 9.58
N GLU A 36 -12.33 -9.69 8.90
CA GLU A 36 -12.83 -8.43 9.48
C GLU A 36 -13.94 -8.66 10.50
N SER A 37 -14.86 -9.59 10.24
CA SER A 37 -15.96 -9.90 11.16
C SER A 37 -15.63 -10.98 12.20
N LYS A 38 -14.42 -11.54 12.18
CA LYS A 38 -13.98 -12.67 13.04
C LYS A 38 -14.88 -13.91 12.92
N GLY A 39 -15.47 -14.10 11.75
CA GLY A 39 -16.51 -15.11 11.51
C GLY A 39 -17.64 -14.53 10.67
N ALA A 40 -18.15 -15.27 9.69
CA ALA A 40 -19.29 -14.85 8.87
C ALA A 40 -20.13 -16.02 8.40
N THR A 41 -21.45 -15.86 8.41
CA THR A 41 -22.39 -16.80 7.79
C THR A 41 -22.30 -16.76 6.26
N PHE A 42 -22.80 -17.80 5.60
CA PHE A 42 -22.88 -17.84 4.14
C PHE A 42 -23.58 -16.59 3.56
N THR A 43 -24.71 -16.19 4.16
CA THR A 43 -25.50 -15.03 3.71
C THR A 43 -24.75 -13.72 3.90
N GLU A 44 -24.03 -13.54 5.01
CA GLU A 44 -23.22 -12.34 5.24
C GLU A 44 -22.08 -12.23 4.23
N ILE A 45 -21.40 -13.34 3.93
CA ILE A 45 -20.34 -13.39 2.92
C ILE A 45 -20.94 -12.99 1.57
N LYS A 46 -22.04 -13.65 1.17
CA LYS A 46 -22.75 -13.37 -0.07
C LYS A 46 -23.10 -11.88 -0.23
N ASN A 47 -23.69 -11.29 0.80
CA ASN A 47 -24.13 -9.90 0.80
C ASN A 47 -22.96 -8.91 0.74
N LYS A 48 -21.86 -9.19 1.45
CA LYS A 48 -20.69 -8.31 1.48
C LYS A 48 -19.83 -8.41 0.23
N THR A 49 -19.71 -9.60 -0.37
CA THR A 49 -18.90 -9.80 -1.59
C THR A 49 -19.69 -9.54 -2.87
N GLY A 50 -21.03 -9.44 -2.81
CA GLY A 50 -21.88 -9.21 -3.96
C GLY A 50 -21.99 -10.39 -4.93
N ILE A 51 -21.70 -11.61 -4.48
CA ILE A 51 -21.80 -12.81 -5.31
C ILE A 51 -23.27 -13.21 -5.42
N GLU A 52 -23.86 -13.08 -6.61
CA GLU A 52 -25.30 -13.34 -6.79
C GLU A 52 -25.66 -14.83 -6.69
N GLU A 53 -24.84 -15.67 -7.33
CA GLU A 53 -25.09 -17.12 -7.43
C GLU A 53 -24.55 -17.88 -6.21
N SER A 54 -25.45 -18.53 -5.46
CA SER A 54 -25.07 -19.34 -4.30
C SER A 54 -24.13 -20.50 -4.67
N ALA A 55 -24.25 -21.06 -5.88
CA ALA A 55 -23.35 -22.10 -6.37
C ALA A 55 -21.92 -21.59 -6.54
N SER A 56 -21.74 -20.36 -7.03
CA SER A 56 -20.44 -19.71 -7.17
C SER A 56 -19.79 -19.46 -5.80
N LEU A 57 -20.54 -18.93 -4.83
CA LEU A 57 -20.01 -18.73 -3.47
C LEU A 57 -19.61 -20.07 -2.83
N SER A 58 -20.45 -21.10 -2.96
CA SER A 58 -20.15 -22.44 -2.43
C SER A 58 -18.88 -23.02 -3.05
N TYR A 59 -18.67 -22.83 -4.35
CA TYR A 59 -17.43 -23.20 -5.03
C TYR A 59 -16.23 -22.48 -4.41
N HIS A 60 -16.27 -21.14 -4.30
CA HIS A 60 -15.16 -20.38 -3.74
C HIS A 60 -14.84 -20.72 -2.27
N LEU A 61 -15.84 -20.97 -1.45
CA LEU A 61 -15.66 -21.40 -0.05
C LEU A 61 -15.00 -22.77 0.04
N ARG A 62 -15.36 -23.70 -0.86
CA ARG A 62 -14.71 -25.00 -0.93
C ARG A 62 -13.25 -24.90 -1.36
N GLU A 63 -12.95 -24.08 -2.38
CA GLU A 63 -11.57 -23.85 -2.84
C GLU A 63 -10.71 -23.11 -1.81
N LEU A 64 -11.32 -22.33 -0.90
CA LEU A 64 -10.60 -21.74 0.22
C LEU A 64 -10.13 -22.78 1.26
N GLY A 65 -10.72 -23.98 1.25
CA GLY A 65 -10.18 -25.20 1.84
C GLY A 65 -9.59 -25.01 3.24
N THR A 66 -8.28 -25.27 3.36
CA THR A 66 -7.51 -25.25 4.62
C THR A 66 -7.41 -23.88 5.27
N LEU A 67 -7.75 -22.79 4.57
CA LEU A 67 -7.75 -21.43 5.11
C LEU A 67 -8.98 -21.14 5.98
N LEU A 68 -10.01 -21.97 5.89
CA LEU A 68 -11.27 -21.77 6.60
C LEU A 68 -11.60 -22.93 7.55
N ILE A 69 -12.35 -22.60 8.58
CA ILE A 69 -12.99 -23.55 9.50
C ILE A 69 -14.48 -23.21 9.53
N HIS A 70 -15.34 -24.22 9.55
CA HIS A 70 -16.79 -24.03 9.68
C HIS A 70 -17.26 -24.45 11.08
N GLU A 71 -17.72 -23.50 11.87
CA GLU A 71 -18.18 -23.68 13.25
C GLU A 71 -19.43 -22.85 13.50
N GLU A 72 -20.43 -23.42 14.20
CA GLU A 72 -21.62 -22.67 14.64
C GLU A 72 -22.34 -21.93 13.49
N ASP A 73 -22.45 -22.55 12.32
CA ASP A 73 -23.05 -21.98 11.09
C ASP A 73 -22.28 -20.78 10.51
N GLN A 74 -21.03 -20.60 10.93
CA GLN A 74 -20.14 -19.54 10.47
C GLN A 74 -18.84 -20.10 9.90
N TYR A 75 -18.35 -19.44 8.86
CA TYR A 75 -16.99 -19.59 8.38
C TYR A 75 -16.08 -18.69 9.20
N LYS A 76 -15.01 -19.27 9.75
CA LYS A 76 -13.93 -18.59 10.47
C LYS A 76 -12.60 -18.87 9.78
N LEU A 77 -11.61 -18.02 10.02
CA LEU A 77 -10.26 -18.26 9.53
C LEU A 77 -9.57 -19.35 10.37
N SER A 78 -8.95 -20.32 9.70
CA SER A 78 -7.97 -21.19 10.35
C SER A 78 -6.73 -20.39 10.78
N ASP A 79 -5.79 -20.99 11.51
CA ASP A 79 -4.55 -20.30 11.85
C ASP A 79 -3.75 -19.91 10.59
N LEU A 80 -3.69 -20.81 9.60
CA LEU A 80 -3.14 -20.51 8.28
C LEU A 80 -3.92 -19.40 7.56
N GLY A 81 -5.25 -19.42 7.65
CA GLY A 81 -6.12 -18.37 7.12
C GLY A 81 -5.88 -16.99 7.75
N LYS A 82 -5.61 -16.94 9.05
CA LYS A 82 -5.27 -15.69 9.78
C LYS A 82 -3.93 -15.13 9.31
N ASP A 83 -2.93 -15.99 9.12
CA ASP A 83 -1.63 -15.59 8.61
C ASP A 83 -1.73 -15.07 7.16
N ALA A 84 -2.46 -15.78 6.30
CA ALA A 84 -2.76 -15.36 4.94
C ALA A 84 -3.49 -13.99 4.90
N TYR A 85 -4.52 -13.82 5.73
CA TYR A 85 -5.25 -12.55 5.86
C TYR A 85 -4.34 -11.41 6.32
N SER A 86 -3.47 -11.64 7.31
CA SER A 86 -2.49 -10.67 7.78
C SER A 86 -1.52 -10.24 6.67
N LEU A 87 -1.03 -11.20 5.88
CA LEU A 87 -0.16 -10.93 4.73
C LEU A 87 -0.87 -10.08 3.68
N LEU A 88 -2.12 -10.41 3.32
CA LEU A 88 -2.91 -9.62 2.38
C LEU A 88 -3.08 -8.18 2.84
N ASN A 89 -3.35 -7.94 4.13
CA ASN A 89 -3.51 -6.60 4.69
C ASN A 89 -2.20 -5.80 4.71
N LYS A 90 -1.07 -6.45 4.97
CA LYS A 90 0.25 -5.79 4.93
C LYS A 90 0.59 -5.36 3.50
N VAL A 91 0.35 -6.23 2.51
CA VAL A 91 0.63 -5.93 1.10
C VAL A 91 -0.25 -4.80 0.57
N THR A 92 -1.56 -4.78 0.91
CA THR A 92 -2.44 -3.67 0.52
C THR A 92 -2.00 -2.36 1.17
N THR A 93 -1.65 -2.38 2.46
CA THR A 93 -1.15 -1.19 3.17
C THR A 93 0.14 -0.65 2.55
N TYR A 94 1.06 -1.52 2.15
CA TYR A 94 2.29 -1.14 1.45
C TYR A 94 2.01 -0.54 0.07
N SER A 95 1.08 -1.11 -0.69
CA SER A 95 0.68 -0.58 -2.00
C SER A 95 0.04 0.82 -1.88
N SER A 96 -0.79 1.04 -0.85
CA SER A 96 -1.40 2.35 -0.62
C SER A 96 -0.38 3.39 -0.14
N SER A 97 0.55 2.97 0.72
CA SER A 97 1.64 3.83 1.21
C SER A 97 2.59 4.24 0.09
N SER A 98 3.00 3.31 -0.77
CA SER A 98 3.85 3.61 -1.93
C SER A 98 3.14 4.50 -2.95
N ALA A 99 1.84 4.32 -3.18
CA ALA A 99 1.06 5.22 -4.02
C ALA A 99 0.98 6.65 -3.44
N ALA A 100 0.74 6.77 -2.13
CA ALA A 100 0.73 8.06 -1.44
C ALA A 100 2.10 8.77 -1.50
N LEU A 101 3.19 8.03 -1.32
CA LEU A 101 4.55 8.54 -1.48
C LEU A 101 4.81 9.05 -2.90
N GLY A 102 4.32 8.35 -3.93
CA GLY A 102 4.41 8.80 -5.33
C GLY A 102 3.76 10.17 -5.56
N ILE A 103 2.56 10.37 -5.00
CA ILE A 103 1.82 11.65 -5.08
C ILE A 103 2.59 12.77 -4.35
N ILE A 104 3.11 12.49 -3.15
CA ILE A 104 3.90 13.45 -2.36
C ILE A 104 5.16 13.85 -3.13
N LYS A 105 5.88 12.89 -3.71
CA LYS A 105 7.08 13.13 -4.51
C LYS A 105 6.80 14.02 -5.72
N GLN A 106 5.69 13.79 -6.42
CA GLN A 106 5.30 14.62 -7.56
C GLN A 106 4.96 16.06 -7.14
N ARG A 107 4.27 16.26 -6.02
CA ARG A 107 3.96 17.60 -5.48
C ARG A 107 5.22 18.35 -5.06
N VAL A 108 6.13 17.71 -4.32
CA VAL A 108 7.40 18.33 -3.87
C VAL A 108 8.25 18.77 -5.06
N ARG A 109 8.32 17.96 -6.12
CA ARG A 109 9.04 18.34 -7.36
C ARG A 109 8.46 19.60 -7.99
N SER A 110 7.14 19.73 -8.05
CA SER A 110 6.48 20.94 -8.56
C SER A 110 6.76 22.16 -7.68
N THR A 111 6.78 22.00 -6.36
CA THR A 111 7.12 23.08 -5.41
C THR A 111 8.54 23.59 -5.59
N ILE A 112 9.51 22.72 -5.84
CA ILE A 112 10.90 23.13 -6.10
C ILE A 112 11.00 23.99 -7.36
N ILE A 113 10.34 23.58 -8.46
CA ILE A 113 10.35 24.34 -9.71
C ILE A 113 9.68 25.71 -9.51
N ALA A 114 8.50 25.74 -8.88
CA ALA A 114 7.78 26.99 -8.63
C ALA A 114 8.58 27.94 -7.72
N ASN A 115 9.21 27.42 -6.66
CA ASN A 115 10.07 28.19 -5.78
C ASN A 115 11.27 28.75 -6.54
N ALA A 116 11.95 27.93 -7.36
CA ALA A 116 13.05 28.40 -8.22
C ALA A 116 12.64 29.54 -9.16
N LEU A 117 11.46 29.44 -9.79
CA LEU A 117 10.92 30.49 -10.66
C LEU A 117 10.59 31.79 -9.91
N LEU A 118 9.98 31.69 -8.73
CA LEU A 118 9.66 32.86 -7.88
C LEU A 118 10.92 33.60 -7.44
N TRP A 119 11.97 32.87 -7.08
CA TRP A 119 13.23 33.47 -6.69
C TRP A 119 14.00 34.06 -7.88
N ALA A 120 13.96 33.41 -9.04
CA ALA A 120 14.53 33.96 -10.28
C ALA A 120 13.85 35.28 -10.68
N SER A 121 12.52 35.39 -10.54
CA SER A 121 11.80 36.64 -10.83
C SER A 121 12.11 37.74 -9.82
N ALA A 122 12.22 37.43 -8.53
CA ALA A 122 12.60 38.37 -7.49
C ALA A 122 14.02 38.95 -7.72
N LEU A 123 14.97 38.09 -8.10
CA LEU A 123 16.33 38.50 -8.44
C LEU A 123 16.37 39.37 -9.70
N ALA A 124 15.64 38.99 -10.75
CA ALA A 124 15.55 39.78 -11.98
C ALA A 124 14.98 41.19 -11.72
N TYR A 125 13.98 41.30 -10.84
CA TYR A 125 13.41 42.60 -10.45
C TYR A 125 14.43 43.49 -9.72
N LEU A 126 15.21 42.92 -8.80
CA LEU A 126 16.25 43.66 -8.07
C LEU A 126 17.38 44.16 -8.98
N ILE A 127 17.68 43.46 -10.08
CA ILE A 127 18.70 43.90 -11.06
C ILE A 127 18.20 45.10 -11.88
N VAL A 128 16.90 45.18 -12.15
CA VAL A 128 16.31 46.23 -13.01
C VAL A 128 16.02 47.51 -12.21
N VAL A 129 15.74 47.41 -10.92
CA VAL A 129 15.41 48.55 -10.07
C VAL A 129 16.67 49.09 -9.41
N GLU A 130 17.20 50.20 -9.93
CA GLU A 130 18.31 50.95 -9.31
C GLU A 130 17.89 51.45 -7.92
N SER A 131 18.40 50.81 -6.86
CA SER A 131 18.09 51.14 -5.47
C SER A 131 19.33 51.12 -4.58
N PRO A 132 19.46 52.04 -3.61
CA PRO A 132 20.69 52.23 -2.83
C PRO A 132 21.01 51.10 -1.83
N LEU A 133 20.15 50.07 -1.71
CA LEU A 133 20.25 48.97 -0.71
C LEU A 133 20.40 47.58 -1.35
N GLU A 134 20.85 47.51 -2.61
CA GLU A 134 20.89 46.28 -3.41
C GLU A 134 21.74 45.14 -2.80
N PHE A 135 22.92 45.43 -2.26
CA PHE A 135 23.83 44.35 -1.85
C PHE A 135 23.33 43.54 -0.64
N LEU A 136 22.86 44.24 0.40
CA LEU A 136 22.39 43.59 1.62
C LEU A 136 21.09 42.83 1.38
N THR A 137 20.16 43.42 0.60
CA THR A 137 18.92 42.74 0.22
C THR A 137 19.21 41.51 -0.64
N LEU A 138 20.03 41.62 -1.69
CA LEU A 138 20.42 40.50 -2.55
C LEU A 138 21.05 39.34 -1.74
N SER A 139 21.92 39.64 -0.78
CA SER A 139 22.55 38.61 0.07
C SER A 139 21.54 37.87 0.98
N VAL A 140 20.56 38.59 1.56
CA VAL A 140 19.52 37.98 2.40
C VAL A 140 18.58 37.12 1.55
N PHE A 141 18.12 37.65 0.42
CA PHE A 141 17.24 36.94 -0.51
C PHE A 141 17.92 35.67 -1.06
N THR A 142 19.18 35.74 -1.51
CA THR A 142 19.92 34.55 -1.97
C THR A 142 20.12 33.51 -0.86
N SER A 143 20.37 33.93 0.39
CA SER A 143 20.48 32.99 1.52
C SER A 143 19.16 32.26 1.81
N LEU A 144 18.03 32.96 1.78
CA LEU A 144 16.70 32.39 1.99
C LEU A 144 16.31 31.44 0.87
N PHE A 145 16.69 31.77 -0.37
CA PHE A 145 16.53 30.87 -1.51
C PHE A 145 17.25 29.54 -1.29
N VAL A 146 18.52 29.58 -0.88
CA VAL A 146 19.34 28.38 -0.65
C VAL A 146 18.73 27.53 0.48
N VAL A 147 18.40 28.14 1.62
CA VAL A 147 17.79 27.44 2.77
C VAL A 147 16.46 26.78 2.37
N SER A 148 15.59 27.50 1.67
CA SER A 148 14.30 26.98 1.20
C SER A 148 14.47 25.76 0.29
N ASN A 149 15.41 25.81 -0.67
CA ASN A 149 15.67 24.68 -1.57
C ASN A 149 16.32 23.49 -0.85
N ILE A 150 17.20 23.73 0.13
CA ILE A 150 17.79 22.67 0.95
C ILE A 150 16.71 21.91 1.73
N ILE A 151 15.75 22.63 2.32
CA ILE A 151 14.63 22.03 3.05
C ILE A 151 13.79 21.17 2.10
N LEU A 152 13.41 21.70 0.94
CA LEU A 152 12.61 20.96 -0.06
C LEU A 152 13.36 19.73 -0.61
N TYR A 153 14.66 19.84 -0.86
CA TYR A 153 15.49 18.73 -1.30
C TYR A 153 15.63 17.64 -0.23
N SER A 154 15.77 18.05 1.03
CA SER A 154 15.86 17.13 2.17
C SER A 154 14.55 16.34 2.36
N ILE A 155 13.40 17.00 2.20
CA ILE A 155 12.08 16.33 2.20
C ILE A 155 11.99 15.32 1.05
N MET A 156 12.44 15.68 -0.15
CA MET A 156 12.45 14.77 -1.30
C MET A 156 13.33 13.54 -1.05
N GLN A 157 14.51 13.70 -0.47
CA GLN A 157 15.40 12.57 -0.15
C GLN A 157 14.83 11.68 0.95
N TYR A 158 14.25 12.26 2.01
CA TYR A 158 13.59 11.48 3.07
C TYR A 158 12.49 10.58 2.52
N THR A 159 11.69 11.07 1.57
CA THR A 159 10.65 10.26 0.90
C THR A 159 11.18 9.18 -0.05
N LYS A 160 12.48 9.11 -0.31
CA LYS A 160 13.11 8.10 -1.19
C LYS A 160 13.57 6.85 -0.41
N TYR A 161 13.75 6.95 0.92
CA TYR A 161 14.29 5.89 1.77
C TYR A 161 13.27 5.26 2.72
N GLN A 162 11.98 5.58 2.54
CA GLN A 162 10.81 4.96 3.19
C GLN A 162 10.02 4.20 2.13
#